data_AF-A0A7W8ADN4-F1
#
_entry.id   AF-A0A7W8ADN4-F1
#
_cell.length_a   1.000
_cell.length_b   1.000
_cell.length_c   1.000
_cell.angle_alpha   90.00
_cell.angle_beta   90.00
_cell.angle_gamma   90.00
#
_symmetry.space_group_name_H-M   'P 1'
#
loop_
_entity.id
_entity.type
_entity.pdbx_description
1 polymer ?
#
loop_
_entity_poly.entity_id
_entity_poly.type
_entity_poly.pdbx_seq_one_letter_code
_entity_poly.pdbx_strand_id
1 'polypeptide(L)' 'MTEIPEGAGDERVDAVLAGLERLSGLPVGEHAAVYDDAYAGLEETLAAMDEQ' A
#
# COMPACT_ATOMS: atom_id res chain seq x y z
N MET A 1 22.74 -3.81 9.48
CA MET A 1 21.93 -4.45 8.43
C MET A 1 20.53 -3.95 8.64
N THR A 2 20.02 -3.11 7.75
CA THR A 2 18.60 -2.77 7.80
C THR A 2 17.89 -4.01 7.31
N GLU A 3 17.26 -4.74 8.23
CA GLU A 3 16.33 -5.81 7.90
C GLU A 3 15.26 -5.16 7.04
N ILE A 4 15.29 -5.41 5.73
CA ILE A 4 14.14 -5.11 4.89
C ILE A 4 13.08 -6.06 5.41
N PRO A 5 11.94 -5.58 5.94
CA PRO A 5 10.90 -6.48 6.38
C PRO A 5 10.57 -7.39 5.20
N GLU A 6 10.62 -8.71 5.43
CA GLU A 6 9.82 -9.63 4.63
C GLU A 6 8.42 -9.00 4.56
N GLY A 7 7.83 -8.90 3.38
CA GLY A 7 6.60 -8.12 3.14
C GLY A 7 5.51 -8.35 4.17
N ALA A 8 4.42 -7.60 4.11
CA ALA A 8 3.29 -7.70 5.04
C ALA A 8 2.71 -9.13 5.14
N GLY A 9 3.09 -10.04 4.24
CA GLY A 9 2.78 -11.46 4.28
C GLY A 9 1.54 -11.81 3.45
N ASP A 10 0.84 -10.80 2.95
CA ASP A 10 -0.24 -10.90 1.98
C ASP A 10 0.18 -10.16 0.69
N GLU A 11 0.18 -10.88 -0.43
CA GLU A 11 0.59 -10.37 -1.74
C GLU A 11 -0.22 -9.13 -2.17
N ARG A 12 -1.49 -9.02 -1.73
CA ARG A 12 -2.36 -7.87 -2.02
C ARG A 12 -1.92 -6.65 -1.23
N VAL A 13 -1.58 -6.83 0.05
CA VAL A 13 -1.05 -5.76 0.90
C VAL A 13 0.32 -5.31 0.38
N ASP A 14 1.18 -6.25 -0.01
CA ASP A 14 2.50 -5.95 -0.57
C ASP A 14 2.41 -5.16 -1.89
N ALA A 15 1.45 -5.49 -2.76
CA ALA A 15 1.21 -4.74 -3.99
C ALA A 15 0.78 -3.30 -3.71
N VAL A 16 -0.09 -3.08 -2.72
CA VAL A 16 -0.50 -1.73 -2.30
C VAL A 16 0.68 -0.94 -1.73
N LEU A 17 1.51 -1.57 -0.90
CA LEU A 17 2.70 -0.94 -0.31
C LEU A 17 3.78 -0.62 -1.35
N ALA A 18 4.00 -1.48 -2.34
CA ALA A 18 4.89 -1.20 -3.47
C ALA A 18 4.42 0.03 -4.28
N GLY A 19 3.10 0.24 -4.35
CA GLY A 19 2.51 1.44 -4.94
C GLY A 19 2.99 2.74 -4.29
N LEU A 20 3.41 2.74 -3.03
CA LEU A 20 3.91 3.94 -2.33
C LEU A 20 5.30 4.39 -2.81
N GLU A 21 6.08 3.54 -3.48
CA GLU A 21 7.41 3.92 -4.01
C GLU A 21 7.32 5.09 -5.01
N ARG A 22 6.16 5.25 -5.66
CA ARG A 22 5.89 6.34 -6.62
C ARG A 22 5.87 7.73 -5.99
N LEU A 23 5.70 7.84 -4.68
CA LEU A 23 5.75 9.12 -3.94
C LEU A 23 7.07 9.86 -4.16
N SER A 24 8.18 9.11 -4.30
CA SER A 24 9.52 9.67 -4.51
C SER A 24 9.67 10.48 -5.80
N GLY A 25 8.81 10.22 -6.80
CA GLY A 25 8.80 10.91 -8.09
C GLY A 25 7.72 11.98 -8.25
N LEU A 26 6.86 12.17 -7.24
CA LEU A 26 5.70 13.05 -7.32
C LEU A 26 5.85 14.29 -6.44
N PRO A 27 5.29 15.45 -6.84
CA PRO A 27 5.22 16.61 -5.97
C PRO A 27 4.30 16.32 -4.78
N VAL A 28 4.57 16.96 -3.65
CA VAL A 28 3.85 16.73 -2.38
C VAL A 28 2.33 16.92 -2.52
N GLY A 29 1.88 17.82 -3.42
CA GLY A 29 0.47 18.02 -3.70
C GLY A 29 -0.26 16.76 -4.22
N GLU A 30 0.47 15.86 -4.87
CA GLU A 30 -0.07 14.60 -5.43
C GLU A 30 0.02 13.44 -4.43
N HIS A 31 0.78 13.59 -3.33
CA HIS A 31 0.97 12.52 -2.34
C HIS A 31 -0.35 12.11 -1.69
N ALA A 32 -1.27 13.05 -1.48
CA ALA A 32 -2.58 12.77 -0.90
C ALA A 32 -3.38 11.75 -1.72
N ALA A 33 -3.39 11.88 -3.05
CA ALA A 33 -4.08 10.94 -3.93
C ALA A 33 -3.43 9.55 -3.87
N VAL A 34 -2.09 9.50 -3.76
CA VAL A 34 -1.38 8.22 -3.62
C VAL A 34 -1.72 7.51 -2.30
N TYR A 35 -1.84 8.26 -1.20
CA TYR A 35 -2.23 7.69 0.08
C TYR A 35 -3.70 7.25 0.09
N ASP A 36 -4.59 7.98 -0.58
CA ASP A 36 -6.01 7.64 -0.70
C ASP A 36 -6.18 6.32 -1.49
N ASP A 37 -5.49 6.18 -2.62
CA ASP A 37 -5.46 4.94 -3.41
C ASP A 37 -4.96 3.75 -2.57
N ALA A 38 -3.90 3.96 -1.80
CA ALA A 38 -3.33 2.92 -0.94
C ALA A 38 -4.29 2.54 0.20
N TYR A 39 -4.95 3.52 0.81
CA TYR A 39 -5.95 3.27 1.85
C TYR A 39 -7.13 2.46 1.31
N ALA A 40 -7.68 2.85 0.16
CA ALA A 40 -8.76 2.11 -0.50
C ALA A 40 -8.38 0.67 -0.83
N GLY A 41 -7.17 0.44 -1.35
CA GLY A 41 -6.69 -0.92 -1.66
C GLY A 41 -6.52 -1.81 -0.41
N LEU A 42 -6.07 -1.23 0.71
CA LEU A 42 -5.99 -1.95 1.98
C LEU A 42 -7.38 -2.25 2.56
N GLU A 43 -8.31 -1.29 2.48
CA GLU A 43 -9.69 -1.48 2.93
C GLU A 43 -10.40 -2.60 2.14
N GLU A 44 -10.24 -2.62 0.80
CA GLU A 44 -10.76 -3.69 -0.05
C GLU A 44 -10.15 -5.05 0.31
N THR A 45 -8.83 -5.09 0.55
CA THR A 45 -8.14 -6.31 0.95
C THR A 45 -8.68 -6.86 2.27
N LEU A 46 -8.93 -5.99 3.25
CA LEU A 46 -9.51 -6.33 4.54
C LEU A 46 -10.96 -6.81 4.40
N ALA A 47 -11.79 -6.09 3.65
CA ALA A 47 -13.18 -6.48 3.41
C ALA A 47 -13.29 -7.88 2.79
N ALA A 48 -12.45 -8.17 1.79
CA ALA A 48 -12.39 -9.49 1.16
C ALA A 48 -11.94 -10.62 2.11
N MET A 49 -11.28 -10.31 3.24
CA MET A 49 -10.92 -11.29 4.26
C MET A 49 -12.03 -11.51 5.28
N ASP A 50 -12.81 -10.47 5.61
CA ASP A 50 -13.95 -10.55 6.53
C ASP A 50 -15.15 -11.30 5.92
N GLU A 51 -15.23 -11.42 4.60
CA GLU A 51 -16.27 -12.18 3.88
C GLU A 51 -16.06 -13.71 3.89
N GLN A 52 -15.11 -14.25 4.68
CA GLN A 52 -14.79 -15.68 4.78
C GLN A 52 -15.18 -16.36 6.09
#